data_AF-A0A497CPJ6-F1
#
_entry.id   AF-A0A497CPJ6-F1
#
_cell.length_a   1.000
_cell.length_b   1.000
_cell.length_c   1.000
_cell.angle_alpha   90.00
_cell.angle_beta   90.00
_cell.angle_gamma   90.00
#
_symmetry.space_group_name_H-M   'P 1'
#
loop_
_entity.id
_entity.type
_entity.pdbx_description
1 polymer ?
#
loop_
_entity_poly.entity_id
_entity_poly.type
_entity_poly.pdbx_seq_one_letter_code
_entity_poly.pdbx_strand_id
1 'polypeptide(L)'
;GAGAGLYEVSTNERVLAKAESVNHFIDVNIMGDTLNLTAIRMNGSLLDEFQIVKTELGYSSDFEEMIIPQKELDMFTMFISSISQSISSLPMYSIPATYPLHLQMTSDQNIPFEIELDHDSKKNYFMKAVADTLKNNEDKLLMLEIFSRTEMTFSSWGEMTPGLRLRLIIEYDSKQDTLYGGAINYWPE
;
A
#
# COMPACT_ATOMS: atom_id res chain seq x y z
N GLY A 1 -3.47 -7.16 13.62
CA GLY A 1 -3.27 -8.61 13.78
C GLY A 1 -3.57 -9.04 15.20
N ALA A 2 -4.84 -9.22 15.56
CA ALA A 2 -5.22 -9.69 16.90
C ALA A 2 -5.50 -11.22 16.95
N GLY A 3 -5.16 -11.98 15.90
CA GLY A 3 -5.33 -13.43 15.84
C GLY A 3 -6.07 -13.99 14.62
N ALA A 4 -6.62 -13.15 13.74
CA ALA A 4 -7.20 -13.58 12.46
C ALA A 4 -6.11 -13.87 11.41
N GLY A 5 -6.50 -14.44 10.26
CA GLY A 5 -5.63 -14.54 9.09
C GLY A 5 -4.99 -13.19 8.75
N LEU A 6 -3.70 -13.22 8.50
CA LEU A 6 -2.89 -12.02 8.29
C LEU A 6 -2.93 -11.60 6.82
N TYR A 7 -3.04 -10.30 6.54
CA TYR A 7 -3.07 -9.75 5.20
C TYR A 7 -1.70 -9.27 4.78
N GLU A 8 -1.36 -9.37 3.50
CA GLU A 8 -0.11 -8.84 3.00
C GLU A 8 -0.04 -7.32 3.15
N VAL A 9 1.10 -6.79 3.60
CA VAL A 9 1.25 -5.35 3.91
C VAL A 9 1.96 -4.63 2.76
N SER A 10 1.50 -3.42 2.44
CA SER A 10 2.22 -2.52 1.52
C SER A 10 3.57 -2.15 2.11
N THR A 11 4.62 -2.20 1.30
CA THR A 11 6.02 -1.98 1.72
C THR A 11 6.48 -0.55 1.43
N ASN A 12 5.62 0.46 1.56
CA ASN A 12 6.03 1.84 1.31
C ASN A 12 6.91 2.39 2.45
N GLU A 13 8.22 2.23 2.29
CA GLU A 13 9.25 2.64 3.26
C GLU A 13 9.35 4.16 3.48
N ARG A 14 8.80 5.00 2.57
CA ARG A 14 8.81 6.46 2.78
C ARG A 14 7.78 6.93 3.80
N VAL A 15 6.76 6.13 4.06
CA VAL A 15 5.58 6.53 4.83
C VAL A 15 5.36 5.63 6.03
N LEU A 16 5.64 4.34 5.85
CA LEU A 16 5.54 3.34 6.88
C LEU A 16 6.94 3.12 7.45
N ALA A 17 7.16 3.57 8.69
CA ALA A 17 8.38 3.28 9.43
C ALA A 17 8.64 1.77 9.51
N LYS A 18 7.55 0.98 9.59
CA LYS A 18 7.59 -0.48 9.56
C LYS A 18 6.26 -1.08 9.09
N ALA A 19 6.35 -2.05 8.19
CA ALA A 19 5.21 -2.75 7.62
C ALA A 19 5.41 -4.27 7.76
N GLU A 20 4.73 -4.91 8.70
CA GLU A 20 4.80 -6.35 8.90
C GLU A 20 3.42 -6.99 9.04
N SER A 21 3.20 -8.08 8.31
CA SER A 21 2.00 -8.91 8.42
C SER A 21 2.14 -9.85 9.62
N VAL A 22 1.87 -9.34 10.83
CA VAL A 22 2.05 -10.10 12.07
C VAL A 22 0.92 -9.88 13.06
N ASN A 23 0.70 -10.90 13.89
CA ASN A 23 -0.14 -10.74 15.07
C ASN A 23 0.65 -10.04 16.18
N HIS A 24 0.06 -8.97 16.73
CA HIS A 24 0.65 -8.11 17.74
C HIS A 24 -0.44 -7.45 18.58
N PHE A 25 -0.05 -6.94 19.74
CA PHE A 25 -0.85 -6.03 20.55
C PHE A 25 -0.08 -4.73 20.75
N ILE A 26 -0.80 -3.66 21.09
CA ILE A 26 -0.24 -2.34 21.34
C ILE A 26 -0.43 -2.03 22.82
N ASP A 27 0.66 -1.66 23.48
CA ASP A 27 0.62 -1.08 24.82
C ASP A 27 0.86 0.42 24.74
N VAL A 28 0.00 1.18 25.42
CA VAL A 28 0.04 2.65 25.48
C VAL A 28 0.14 3.06 26.93
N ASN A 29 1.27 3.65 27.30
CA ASN A 29 1.54 4.11 28.65
C ASN A 29 1.75 5.63 28.67
N ILE A 30 0.94 6.34 29.46
CA ILE A 30 1.00 7.80 29.59
C ILE A 30 1.47 8.14 31.01
N MET A 31 2.59 8.86 31.11
CA MET A 31 3.19 9.29 32.37
C MET A 31 3.55 10.78 32.30
N GLY A 32 2.82 11.62 33.03
CA GLY A 32 2.97 13.06 32.97
C GLY A 32 2.75 13.57 31.54
N ASP A 33 3.76 14.24 30.98
CA ASP A 33 3.74 14.78 29.62
C ASP A 33 4.30 13.81 28.56
N THR A 34 4.53 12.55 28.91
CA THR A 34 5.10 11.54 28.01
C THR A 34 4.09 10.45 27.68
N LEU A 35 3.90 10.17 26.38
CA LEU A 35 3.22 9.00 25.86
C LEU A 35 4.26 8.04 25.28
N ASN A 36 4.24 6.80 25.75
CA ASN A 36 5.02 5.71 25.18
C ASN A 36 4.07 4.72 24.50
N LEU A 37 4.36 4.38 23.25
CA LEU A 37 3.64 3.34 22.53
C LEU A 37 4.62 2.23 22.17
N THR A 38 4.27 0.99 22.51
CA THR A 38 5.03 -0.19 22.09
C THR A 38 4.10 -1.15 21.35
N ALA A 39 4.56 -1.65 20.22
CA ALA A 39 3.93 -2.75 19.51
C ALA A 39 4.69 -4.04 19.85
N ILE A 40 3.99 -5.04 20.35
CA ILE A 40 4.58 -6.28 20.86
C ILE A 40 3.97 -7.46 20.12
N ARG A 41 4.82 -8.32 19.55
CA ARG A 41 4.38 -9.55 18.86
C ARG A 41 3.77 -10.53 19.88
N MET A 42 2.96 -11.47 19.40
CA MET A 42 2.35 -12.50 20.26
C MET A 42 3.35 -13.35 21.07
N ASN A 43 4.61 -13.45 20.60
CA ASN A 43 5.68 -14.15 21.32
C ASN A 43 6.40 -13.29 22.38
N GLY A 44 5.92 -12.07 22.62
CA GLY A 44 6.50 -11.11 23.56
C GLY A 44 7.68 -10.30 23.01
N SER A 45 8.12 -10.53 21.78
CA SER A 45 9.19 -9.71 21.18
C SER A 45 8.68 -8.34 20.75
N LEU A 46 9.54 -7.32 20.90
CA LEU A 46 9.25 -5.96 20.45
C LEU A 46 9.15 -5.94 18.91
N LEU A 47 8.06 -5.39 18.40
CA LEU A 47 7.85 -5.10 17.00
C LEU A 47 8.33 -3.69 16.66
N ASP A 48 7.86 -2.70 17.43
CA ASP A 48 8.17 -1.29 17.25
C ASP A 48 7.92 -0.51 18.56
N GLU A 49 8.54 0.65 18.70
CA GLU A 49 8.31 1.57 19.81
C GLU A 49 8.51 3.03 19.40
N PHE A 50 7.68 3.92 19.95
CA PHE A 50 7.92 5.35 19.86
C PHE A 50 7.48 6.09 21.13
N GLN A 51 8.02 7.29 21.29
CA GLN A 51 7.73 8.17 22.41
C GLN A 51 7.32 9.55 21.90
N ILE A 52 6.26 10.11 22.49
CA ILE A 52 5.85 11.50 22.28
C ILE A 52 6.00 12.21 23.62
N VAL A 53 6.79 13.29 23.64
CA VAL A 53 6.94 14.17 24.80
C VAL A 53 6.30 15.51 24.49
N LYS A 54 5.34 15.92 25.32
CA LYS A 54 4.76 17.26 25.28
C LYS A 54 5.62 18.20 26.12
N THR A 55 5.88 19.38 25.60
CA THR A 55 6.61 20.47 26.25
C THR A 55 5.68 21.69 26.39
N GLU A 56 6.14 22.73 27.10
CA GLU A 56 5.39 24.00 27.18
C GLU A 56 5.23 24.69 25.82
N LEU A 57 6.09 24.39 24.84
CA LEU A 57 6.10 25.00 23.51
C LEU A 57 5.40 24.16 22.43
N GLY A 58 5.00 22.92 22.72
CA GLY A 58 4.47 21.99 21.71
C GLY A 58 4.90 20.55 21.97
N TYR A 59 5.25 19.82 20.92
CA TYR A 59 5.86 18.49 21.07
C TYR A 59 7.40 18.62 21.02
N SER A 60 8.12 17.54 21.33
CA SER A 60 9.57 17.52 21.14
C SER A 60 9.93 17.67 19.65
N SER A 61 11.03 18.37 19.36
CA SER A 61 11.54 18.55 18.00
C SER A 61 11.76 17.22 17.29
N ASP A 62 12.30 16.23 18.01
CA ASP A 62 12.57 14.90 17.48
C ASP A 62 11.29 14.21 17.01
N PHE A 63 10.16 14.46 17.67
CA PHE A 63 8.86 13.95 17.22
C PHE A 63 8.35 14.77 16.04
N GLU A 64 8.43 16.09 16.09
CA GLU A 64 7.96 16.97 15.01
C GLU A 64 8.66 16.71 13.68
N GLU A 65 9.96 16.36 13.69
CA GLU A 65 10.72 15.96 12.51
C GLU A 65 10.30 14.61 11.91
N MET A 66 9.67 13.74 12.72
CA MET A 66 9.14 12.44 12.26
C MET A 66 7.72 12.56 11.68
N ILE A 67 7.04 13.70 11.84
CA ILE A 67 5.67 13.88 11.34
C ILE A 67 5.70 14.07 9.83
N ILE A 68 5.15 13.09 9.11
CA ILE A 68 4.91 13.19 7.68
C ILE A 68 3.73 14.14 7.43
N PRO A 69 3.84 15.12 6.53
CA PRO A 69 2.74 16.02 6.21
C PRO A 69 1.48 15.26 5.74
N GLN A 70 0.31 15.65 6.24
CA GLN A 70 -0.97 15.01 5.90
C GLN A 70 -1.21 14.94 4.39
N LYS A 71 -0.83 15.97 3.63
CA LYS A 71 -0.95 16.00 2.16
C LYS A 71 -0.14 14.87 1.49
N GLU A 72 1.04 14.56 2.01
CA GLU A 72 1.85 13.44 1.51
C GLU A 72 1.17 12.11 1.86
N LEU A 73 0.70 11.96 3.11
CA LEU A 73 -0.07 10.78 3.53
C LEU A 73 -1.33 10.54 2.70
N ASP A 74 -2.11 11.58 2.43
CA ASP A 74 -3.35 11.51 1.65
C ASP A 74 -3.06 11.04 0.22
N MET A 75 -2.03 11.60 -0.42
CA MET A 75 -1.59 11.18 -1.75
C MET A 75 -1.19 9.70 -1.76
N PHE A 76 -0.44 9.23 -0.77
CA PHE A 76 -0.02 7.83 -0.72
C PHE A 76 -1.19 6.87 -0.43
N THR A 77 -2.08 7.24 0.50
CA THR A 77 -3.21 6.41 0.92
C THR A 77 -4.24 6.24 -0.19
N MET A 78 -4.48 7.31 -0.95
CA MET A 78 -5.33 7.34 -2.14
C MET A 78 -4.96 6.27 -3.18
N PHE A 79 -3.67 6.08 -3.42
CA PHE A 79 -3.18 5.06 -4.36
C PHE A 79 -3.10 3.67 -3.74
N ILE A 80 -2.59 3.54 -2.51
CA ILE A 80 -2.40 2.23 -1.86
C ILE A 80 -3.75 1.52 -1.67
N SER A 81 -4.79 2.23 -1.22
CA SER A 81 -6.13 1.67 -1.07
C SER A 81 -6.67 1.20 -2.42
N SER A 82 -6.54 2.02 -3.46
CA SER A 82 -7.05 1.76 -4.80
C SER A 82 -6.36 0.59 -5.51
N ILE A 83 -5.05 0.43 -5.32
CA ILE A 83 -4.29 -0.70 -5.87
C ILE A 83 -4.57 -1.98 -5.08
N SER A 84 -4.87 -1.87 -3.78
CA SER A 84 -5.09 -3.02 -2.89
C SER A 84 -6.55 -3.52 -2.91
N GLN A 85 -7.51 -2.68 -3.26
CA GLN A 85 -8.92 -3.07 -3.41
C GLN A 85 -9.08 -3.94 -4.66
N SER A 86 -9.15 -5.24 -4.41
CA SER A 86 -9.23 -6.30 -5.43
C SER A 86 -10.52 -6.20 -6.23
N ILE A 87 -10.42 -6.32 -7.56
CA ILE A 87 -11.59 -6.49 -8.43
C ILE A 87 -11.64 -7.91 -9.00
N SER A 88 -12.87 -8.39 -9.05
CA SER A 88 -13.40 -9.63 -9.57
C SER A 88 -12.96 -9.98 -11.01
N SER A 89 -12.86 -11.28 -11.23
CA SER A 89 -12.66 -11.98 -12.52
C SER A 89 -11.27 -11.88 -13.18
N LEU A 90 -10.27 -12.52 -12.56
CA LEU A 90 -9.09 -13.00 -13.31
C LEU A 90 -9.49 -14.26 -14.11
N PRO A 91 -9.40 -14.27 -15.45
CA PRO A 91 -9.78 -15.44 -16.24
C PRO A 91 -8.74 -16.57 -16.12
N MET A 92 -9.24 -17.80 -16.04
CA MET A 92 -8.44 -18.98 -16.38
C MET A 92 -8.00 -18.90 -17.85
N TYR A 93 -6.75 -19.28 -18.08
CA TYR A 93 -5.97 -19.32 -19.32
C TYR A 93 -6.72 -19.08 -20.63
N SER A 94 -6.63 -17.85 -21.14
CA SER A 94 -6.55 -17.51 -22.58
C SER A 94 -6.95 -16.05 -22.86
N ILE A 95 -7.61 -15.38 -21.92
CA ILE A 95 -8.10 -13.99 -22.05
C ILE A 95 -7.34 -13.12 -21.04
N PRO A 96 -6.86 -11.91 -21.42
CA PRO A 96 -6.27 -10.99 -20.45
C PRO A 96 -7.25 -10.75 -19.31
N ALA A 97 -6.73 -10.72 -18.09
CA ALA A 97 -7.46 -10.15 -16.99
C ALA A 97 -7.58 -8.64 -17.22
N THR A 98 -8.81 -8.14 -17.27
CA THR A 98 -9.07 -6.71 -17.26
C THR A 98 -9.27 -6.27 -15.82
N TYR A 99 -8.33 -5.50 -15.30
CA TYR A 99 -8.39 -4.97 -13.94
C TYR A 99 -8.81 -3.50 -13.98
N PRO A 100 -10.00 -3.13 -13.45
CA PRO A 100 -10.40 -1.74 -13.30
C PRO A 100 -9.67 -1.14 -12.08
N LEU A 101 -8.70 -0.28 -12.33
CA LEU A 101 -8.06 0.50 -11.27
C LEU A 101 -8.77 1.84 -11.13
N HIS A 102 -9.43 2.05 -9.99
CA HIS A 102 -10.11 3.29 -9.64
C HIS A 102 -9.16 4.18 -8.84
N LEU A 103 -8.59 5.20 -9.48
CA LEU A 103 -7.77 6.20 -8.81
C LEU A 103 -8.68 7.35 -8.37
N GLN A 104 -8.85 7.50 -7.05
CA GLN A 104 -9.51 8.68 -6.50
C GLN A 104 -8.50 9.83 -6.43
N MET A 105 -8.96 11.09 -6.44
CA MET A 105 -8.09 12.26 -6.27
C MET A 105 -8.41 13.02 -4.99
N THR A 106 -7.41 13.22 -4.12
CA THR A 106 -7.53 13.99 -2.86
C THR A 106 -6.64 15.24 -2.84
N SER A 107 -5.85 15.47 -3.89
CA SER A 107 -4.92 16.59 -4.00
C SER A 107 -5.39 17.63 -5.03
N ASP A 108 -5.06 18.90 -4.80
CA ASP A 108 -5.39 20.02 -5.71
C ASP A 108 -4.42 20.18 -6.89
N GLN A 109 -3.37 19.37 -6.96
CA GLN A 109 -2.33 19.45 -8.00
C GLN A 109 -2.48 18.31 -9.00
N ASN A 110 -2.15 18.55 -10.27
CA ASN A 110 -2.08 17.44 -11.23
C ASN A 110 -0.87 16.56 -10.93
N ILE A 111 -1.06 15.24 -10.89
CA ILE A 111 -0.02 14.27 -10.53
C ILE A 111 0.26 13.36 -11.73
N PRO A 112 1.41 13.49 -12.41
CA PRO A 112 1.84 12.52 -13.40
C PRO A 112 2.19 11.18 -12.73
N PHE A 113 1.82 10.08 -13.38
CA PHE A 113 2.02 8.74 -12.85
C PHE A 113 2.29 7.71 -13.95
N GLU A 114 2.98 6.63 -13.59
CA GLU A 114 3.15 5.43 -14.39
C GLU A 114 2.83 4.18 -13.55
N ILE A 115 1.95 3.33 -14.07
CA ILE A 115 1.58 2.05 -13.45
C ILE A 115 2.22 0.92 -14.25
N GLU A 116 2.93 0.04 -13.55
CA GLU A 116 3.49 -1.17 -14.13
C GLU A 116 3.48 -2.37 -13.16
N LEU A 117 3.79 -3.55 -13.68
CA LEU A 117 4.02 -4.73 -12.85
C LEU A 117 5.25 -4.51 -11.97
N ASP A 118 5.20 -4.98 -10.72
CA ASP A 118 6.41 -5.04 -9.90
C ASP A 118 7.47 -5.99 -10.51
N HIS A 119 8.70 -5.92 -10.00
CA HIS A 119 9.83 -6.69 -10.51
C HIS A 119 9.65 -8.21 -10.46
N ASP A 120 9.03 -8.75 -9.42
CA ASP A 120 8.81 -10.18 -9.25
C ASP A 120 7.62 -10.66 -10.08
N SER A 121 6.56 -9.86 -10.15
CA SER A 121 5.39 -10.11 -10.99
C SER A 121 5.76 -10.19 -12.48
N LYS A 122 6.73 -9.40 -12.96
CA LYS A 122 7.21 -9.44 -14.36
C LYS A 122 7.75 -10.81 -14.82
N LYS A 123 8.15 -11.68 -13.89
CA LYS A 123 8.63 -13.05 -14.20
C LYS A 123 7.48 -13.93 -14.71
N ASN A 124 6.29 -13.74 -14.16
CA ASN A 124 5.13 -14.60 -14.38
C ASN A 124 4.02 -13.90 -15.18
N TYR A 125 4.07 -12.59 -15.32
CA TYR A 125 3.04 -11.78 -15.95
C TYR A 125 3.61 -10.84 -17.01
N PHE A 126 2.76 -10.36 -17.91
CA PHE A 126 3.06 -9.21 -18.75
C PHE A 126 1.87 -8.25 -18.82
N MET A 127 2.20 -6.97 -18.79
CA MET A 127 1.27 -5.85 -18.88
C MET A 127 2.03 -4.71 -19.56
N LYS A 128 1.35 -3.94 -20.41
CA LYS A 128 1.93 -2.71 -20.93
C LYS A 128 1.84 -1.64 -19.83
N ALA A 129 2.95 -0.96 -19.56
CA ALA A 129 2.94 0.16 -18.61
C ALA A 129 1.96 1.25 -19.06
N VAL A 130 1.24 1.83 -18.12
CA VAL A 130 0.28 2.90 -18.37
C VAL A 130 0.78 4.16 -17.71
N ALA A 131 1.15 5.15 -18.53
CA ALA A 131 1.55 6.48 -18.08
C ALA A 131 0.45 7.49 -18.38
N ASP A 132 0.11 8.32 -17.40
CA ASP A 132 -0.94 9.32 -17.53
C ASP A 132 -0.77 10.42 -16.44
N THR A 133 -1.74 11.32 -16.31
CA THR A 133 -1.81 12.34 -15.27
C THR A 133 -3.17 12.29 -14.59
N LEU A 134 -3.18 12.26 -13.26
CA LEU A 134 -4.38 12.42 -12.45
C LEU A 134 -4.64 13.91 -12.30
N LYS A 135 -5.78 14.38 -12.80
CA LYS A 135 -6.14 15.79 -12.79
C LYS A 135 -6.86 16.16 -11.50
N ASN A 136 -6.71 17.40 -11.09
CA ASN A 136 -7.38 17.93 -9.90
C ASN A 136 -8.90 17.67 -9.95
N ASN A 137 -9.45 17.14 -8.84
CA ASN A 137 -10.87 16.83 -8.64
C ASN A 137 -11.49 15.86 -9.66
N GLU A 138 -10.68 15.03 -10.32
CA GLU A 138 -11.16 14.01 -11.25
C GLU A 138 -10.73 12.62 -10.78
N ASP A 139 -11.71 11.80 -10.39
CA ASP A 139 -11.51 10.36 -10.26
C ASP A 139 -11.23 9.75 -11.63
N LYS A 140 -10.37 8.74 -11.67
CA LYS A 140 -9.91 8.12 -12.91
C LYS A 140 -10.05 6.61 -12.86
N LEU A 141 -10.73 6.06 -13.86
CA LEU A 141 -10.80 4.62 -14.08
C LEU A 141 -9.82 4.22 -15.19
N LEU A 142 -8.89 3.33 -14.86
CA LEU A 142 -7.96 2.72 -15.81
C LEU A 142 -8.30 1.24 -15.97
N MET A 143 -8.37 0.79 -17.21
CA MET A 143 -8.53 -0.64 -17.51
C MET A 143 -7.16 -1.21 -17.85
N LEU A 144 -6.60 -2.00 -16.93
CA LEU A 144 -5.30 -2.64 -17.12
C LEU A 144 -5.51 -4.04 -17.70
N GLU A 145 -4.82 -4.33 -18.80
CA GLU A 145 -4.82 -5.66 -19.42
C GLU A 145 -3.58 -6.44 -18.99
N ILE A 146 -3.77 -7.44 -18.14
CA ILE A 146 -2.70 -8.26 -17.57
C ILE A 146 -2.82 -9.69 -18.10
N PHE A 147 -1.70 -10.21 -18.56
CA PHE A 147 -1.62 -11.54 -19.15
C PHE A 147 -0.66 -12.41 -18.35
N SER A 148 -1.07 -13.65 -18.09
CA SER A 148 -0.18 -14.65 -17.48
C SER A 148 0.79 -15.23 -18.51
N ARG A 149 2.03 -15.45 -18.10
CA ARG A 149 3.06 -16.21 -18.83
C ARG A 149 3.12 -17.67 -18.41
N THR A 150 2.57 -17.99 -17.24
CA THR A 150 2.67 -19.31 -16.59
C THR A 150 1.31 -19.77 -16.07
N GLU A 151 1.26 -21.01 -15.60
CA GLU A 151 0.09 -21.52 -14.90
C GLU A 151 0.00 -20.89 -13.48
N MET A 152 -0.95 -19.98 -13.29
CA MET A 152 -1.60 -19.57 -12.05
C MET A 152 -2.40 -20.70 -11.35
N THR A 153 -2.24 -20.77 -10.04
CA THR A 153 -3.07 -21.60 -9.17
C THR A 153 -3.79 -20.70 -8.16
N PHE A 154 -4.98 -21.11 -7.76
CA PHE A 154 -5.79 -20.39 -6.79
C PHE A 154 -6.02 -21.28 -5.57
N SER A 155 -5.77 -20.74 -4.38
CA SER A 155 -6.14 -21.43 -3.14
C SER A 155 -7.65 -21.35 -2.91
N SER A 156 -8.17 -22.19 -2.01
CA SER A 156 -9.58 -22.12 -1.57
C SER A 156 -9.96 -20.78 -0.93
N TRP A 157 -8.97 -19.96 -0.57
CA TRP A 157 -9.14 -18.64 0.03
C TRP A 157 -8.95 -17.49 -0.96
N GLY A 158 -8.76 -17.81 -2.25
CA GLY A 158 -8.64 -16.79 -3.29
C GLY A 158 -7.23 -16.26 -3.53
N GLU A 159 -6.23 -16.83 -2.86
CA GLU A 159 -4.84 -16.43 -3.08
C GLU A 159 -4.34 -16.93 -4.43
N MET A 160 -3.75 -16.03 -5.21
CA MET A 160 -3.17 -16.37 -6.51
C MET A 160 -1.68 -16.68 -6.38
N THR A 161 -1.25 -17.80 -6.96
CA THR A 161 0.16 -18.20 -7.03
C THR A 161 0.56 -18.46 -8.48
N PRO A 162 1.60 -17.80 -9.02
CA PRO A 162 2.45 -16.82 -8.35
C PRO A 162 1.71 -15.49 -8.09
N GLY A 163 2.04 -14.80 -7.00
CA GLY A 163 1.40 -13.53 -6.65
C GLY A 163 1.57 -12.47 -7.75
N LEU A 164 0.56 -11.63 -7.91
CA LEU A 164 0.55 -10.49 -8.84
C LEU A 164 0.46 -9.21 -8.03
N ARG A 165 1.34 -8.26 -8.30
CA ARG A 165 1.29 -6.92 -7.72
C ARG A 165 1.70 -5.87 -8.75
N LEU A 166 1.09 -4.71 -8.56
CA LEU A 166 1.37 -3.50 -9.32
C LEU A 166 2.24 -2.58 -8.47
N ARG A 167 3.12 -1.86 -9.16
CA ARG A 167 3.79 -0.70 -8.62
C ARG A 167 3.38 0.55 -9.40
N LEU A 168 3.39 1.65 -8.69
CA LEU A 168 3.10 2.96 -9.21
C LEU A 168 4.33 3.84 -9.02
N ILE A 169 4.74 4.51 -10.09
CA ILE A 169 5.78 5.53 -10.06
C ILE A 169 5.06 6.87 -10.19
N ILE A 170 5.28 7.78 -9.23
CA ILE A 170 4.72 9.14 -9.25
C ILE A 170 5.83 10.17 -9.20
N GLU A 171 5.58 11.31 -9.84
CA GLU A 171 6.45 12.48 -9.75
C GLU A 171 5.64 13.67 -9.23
N TYR A 172 6.10 14.29 -8.15
CA TYR A 172 5.46 15.44 -7.53
C TYR A 172 6.49 16.33 -6.84
N ASP A 173 6.34 17.66 -6.92
CA ASP A 173 7.24 18.64 -6.28
C ASP A 173 8.74 18.36 -6.50
N SER A 174 9.12 17.94 -7.73
CA SER A 174 10.48 17.52 -8.13
C SER A 174 11.04 16.27 -7.42
N LYS A 175 10.19 15.50 -6.74
CA LYS A 175 10.49 14.19 -6.16
C LYS A 175 9.88 13.10 -7.03
N GLN A 176 10.55 11.96 -7.11
CA GLN A 176 10.01 10.72 -7.66
C GLN A 176 9.83 9.70 -6.53
N ASP A 177 8.71 9.00 -6.58
CA ASP A 177 8.34 7.96 -5.62
C ASP A 177 7.86 6.69 -6.31
N THR A 178 8.05 5.56 -5.62
CA THR A 178 7.52 4.26 -6.05
C THR A 178 6.68 3.67 -4.94
N LEU A 179 5.39 3.46 -5.23
CA LEU A 179 4.41 2.87 -4.34
C LEU A 179 4.10 1.45 -4.78
N TYR A 180 3.97 0.55 -3.81
CA TYR A 180 3.61 -0.84 -4.05
C TYR A 180 2.23 -1.11 -3.46
N GLY A 181 1.32 -1.64 -4.27
CA GLY A 181 0.05 -2.17 -3.77
C GLY A 181 0.23 -3.50 -3.05
N GLY A 182 -0.84 -3.97 -2.38
CA GLY A 182 -0.90 -5.36 -1.93
C GLY A 182 -0.93 -6.36 -3.11
N ALA A 183 -0.77 -7.66 -2.83
CA ALA A 183 -1.08 -8.67 -3.84
C ALA A 183 -2.54 -8.56 -4.28
N ILE A 184 -2.74 -8.69 -5.59
CA ILE A 184 -4.05 -8.80 -6.20
C ILE A 184 -4.59 -10.19 -5.90
N ASN A 185 -5.67 -10.25 -5.11
CA ASN A 185 -6.33 -11.49 -4.74
C ASN A 185 -7.53 -11.76 -5.65
N TYR A 186 -7.86 -13.05 -5.84
CA TYR A 186 -9.04 -13.51 -6.58
C TYR A 186 -10.16 -13.87 -5.61
N TRP A 187 -11.34 -13.25 -5.72
CA TRP A 187 -12.54 -13.76 -5.08
C TRP A 187 -13.48 -14.34 -6.15
N PRO A 188 -13.75 -15.66 -6.16
CA PRO A 188 -14.82 -16.21 -6.99
C PRO A 188 -16.17 -15.69 -6.48
N GLU A 189 -17.03 -15.24 -7.40
CA GLU A 189 -18.47 -15.05 -7.14
C GLU A 189 -19.19 -16.40 -7.02
#